data_AF-A0A7J7N6K0-F1
#
_entry.id   AF-A0A7J7N6K0-F1
#
_cell.length_a   1.000
_cell.length_b   1.000
_cell.length_c   1.000
_cell.angle_alpha   90.00
_cell.angle_beta   90.00
_cell.angle_gamma   90.00
#
_symmetry.space_group_name_H-M   'P 1'
#
loop_
_entity.id
_entity.type
_entity.pdbx_description
1 polymer ?
#
loop_
_entity_poly.entity_id
_entity_poly.type
_entity_poly.pdbx_seq_one_letter_code
_entity_poly.pdbx_strand_id
1 'polypeptide(L)'
;MFPSNVSGSFWLALPLKFCASHLPKNDIVITLVDVKDEEYTVKYIVKALAVSAGWRIFVVAHKLTEGDALVFQLVEDVKFKVYIIRTDGSSGDNVGSGLCSLNVKAKQSAPCKRTKRLSTPKKLNGNVVRLLCQPILDKRKKNPKSPGEMLAQKFQEERKEALAQQARMSGEIKTLKAKHVDLKDATEKLDTEVAKHTNNTERRKLELQKELDAPWQFQV
;
A
#
# COMPACT_ATOMS: atom_id res chain seq x y z
N MET A 1 -14.31 0.19 -5.89
CA MET A 1 -14.68 1.46 -6.55
C MET A 1 -16.19 1.58 -6.59
N PHE A 2 -16.75 2.78 -6.41
CA PHE A 2 -18.20 3.01 -6.44
C PHE A 2 -18.71 3.35 -7.86
N PRO A 3 -20.00 3.12 -8.15
CA PRO A 3 -20.62 3.51 -9.43
C PRO A 3 -20.35 4.97 -9.83
N SER A 4 -20.38 5.89 -8.85
CA SER A 4 -20.12 7.33 -9.05
C SER A 4 -18.74 7.64 -9.63
N ASN A 5 -17.79 6.72 -9.44
CA ASN A 5 -16.41 6.89 -9.83
C ASN A 5 -16.16 6.33 -11.25
N VAL A 6 -17.01 5.41 -11.73
CA VAL A 6 -16.75 4.59 -12.92
C VAL A 6 -17.81 4.78 -14.02
N SER A 7 -19.09 4.90 -13.67
CA SER A 7 -20.20 4.95 -14.64
C SER A 7 -21.05 6.23 -14.52
N GLY A 8 -21.08 6.85 -13.34
CA GLY A 8 -21.88 8.03 -13.06
C GLY A 8 -21.14 9.35 -13.29
N SER A 9 -20.80 10.03 -12.19
CA SER A 9 -20.21 11.37 -12.21
C SER A 9 -18.73 11.42 -12.60
N PHE A 10 -18.08 10.27 -12.78
CA PHE A 10 -16.63 10.15 -13.00
C PHE A 10 -15.82 11.00 -12.01
N TRP A 11 -16.17 10.86 -10.73
CA TRP A 11 -15.61 11.68 -9.67
C TRP A 11 -14.92 10.80 -8.65
N LEU A 12 -13.64 11.09 -8.39
CA LEU A 12 -12.82 10.32 -7.46
C LEU A 12 -12.31 11.23 -6.34
N ALA A 13 -12.94 11.13 -5.17
CA ALA A 13 -12.48 11.82 -3.97
C ALA A 13 -11.23 11.14 -3.40
N LEU A 14 -10.23 11.95 -3.06
CA LEU A 14 -8.98 11.52 -2.43
C LEU A 14 -9.03 11.76 -0.91
N PRO A 15 -8.28 10.99 -0.10
CA PRO A 15 -8.27 11.18 1.35
C PRO A 15 -7.78 12.58 1.77
N LEU A 16 -8.58 13.32 2.54
CA LEU A 16 -8.28 14.69 2.98
C LEU A 16 -6.87 14.87 3.56
N LYS A 17 -6.45 13.96 4.45
CA LYS A 17 -5.12 14.04 5.09
C LYS A 17 -3.98 13.90 4.08
N PHE A 18 -4.16 13.01 3.11
CA PHE A 18 -3.18 12.79 2.05
C PHE A 18 -3.06 14.04 1.18
N CYS A 19 -4.19 14.60 0.74
CA CYS A 19 -4.23 15.84 -0.03
C CYS A 19 -3.58 17.02 0.69
N ALA A 20 -3.85 17.18 2.00
CA ALA A 20 -3.32 18.29 2.77
C ALA A 20 -1.79 18.24 2.95
N SER A 21 -1.21 17.04 2.99
CA SER A 21 0.23 16.84 3.21
C SER A 21 1.05 16.75 1.93
N HIS A 22 0.47 16.24 0.84
CA HIS A 22 1.22 15.86 -0.35
C HIS A 22 0.78 16.57 -1.63
N LEU A 23 -0.42 17.19 -1.65
CA LEU A 23 -0.91 17.89 -2.84
C LEU A 23 -0.84 19.41 -2.65
N PRO A 24 -0.60 20.15 -3.75
CA PRO A 24 -0.64 21.61 -3.71
C PRO A 24 -2.05 22.13 -3.39
N LYS A 25 -2.11 23.35 -2.86
CA LYS A 25 -3.35 24.02 -2.42
C LYS A 25 -4.13 24.69 -3.56
N ASN A 26 -3.65 24.55 -4.80
CA ASN A 26 -4.28 25.13 -6.00
C ASN A 26 -4.76 24.01 -6.93
N ASP A 27 -5.82 24.28 -7.70
CA ASP A 27 -6.29 23.37 -8.74
C ASP A 27 -5.18 23.16 -9.77
N ILE A 28 -4.78 21.91 -9.97
CA ILE A 28 -3.64 21.53 -10.80
C ILE A 28 -3.97 20.31 -11.65
N VAL A 29 -3.23 20.14 -12.74
CA VAL A 29 -3.23 18.91 -13.54
C VAL A 29 -2.19 17.98 -12.95
N ILE A 30 -2.61 16.77 -12.56
CA ILE A 30 -1.74 15.71 -12.08
C ILE A 30 -1.63 14.63 -13.16
N THR A 31 -0.52 13.90 -13.17
CA THR A 31 -0.28 12.81 -14.12
C THR A 31 -0.41 11.48 -13.40
N LEU A 32 -1.26 10.60 -13.91
CA LEU A 32 -1.40 9.22 -13.48
C LEU A 32 -0.59 8.32 -14.42
N VAL A 33 0.20 7.43 -13.86
CA VAL A 33 1.06 6.49 -14.58
C VAL A 33 0.60 5.07 -14.26
N ASP A 34 0.27 4.29 -15.27
CA ASP A 34 -0.12 2.89 -15.06
C ASP A 34 1.11 1.98 -14.81
N VAL A 35 0.87 0.70 -14.51
CA VAL A 35 1.88 -0.36 -14.45
C VAL A 35 2.63 -0.51 -15.78
N LYS A 36 1.99 -0.19 -16.91
CA LYS A 36 2.59 -0.16 -18.25
C LYS A 36 3.39 1.13 -18.54
N ASP A 37 3.54 1.99 -17.54
CA ASP A 37 4.17 3.31 -17.64
C ASP A 37 3.51 4.26 -18.67
N GLU A 38 2.23 4.03 -18.97
CA GLU A 38 1.40 4.94 -19.77
C GLU A 38 0.91 6.12 -18.93
N GLU A 39 1.01 7.34 -19.47
CA GLU A 39 0.70 8.58 -18.75
C GLU A 39 -0.69 9.14 -19.11
N TYR A 40 -1.46 9.50 -18.09
CA TYR A 40 -2.79 10.07 -18.21
C TYR A 40 -2.90 11.36 -17.41
N THR A 41 -3.29 12.45 -18.06
CA THR A 41 -3.46 13.75 -17.40
C THR A 41 -4.86 13.89 -16.83
N VAL A 42 -4.95 14.27 -15.56
CA VAL A 42 -6.22 14.46 -14.86
C VAL A 42 -6.23 15.74 -14.03
N LYS A 43 -7.37 16.40 -13.94
CA LYS A 43 -7.53 17.64 -13.18
C LYS A 43 -7.91 17.35 -11.73
N TYR A 44 -7.07 17.81 -10.82
CA TYR A 44 -7.33 17.81 -9.38
C TYR A 44 -7.99 19.12 -8.95
N ILE A 45 -9.12 19.03 -8.27
CA ILE A 45 -9.86 20.17 -7.73
C ILE A 45 -9.70 20.17 -6.21
N VAL A 46 -9.05 21.19 -5.67
CA VAL A 46 -8.70 21.27 -4.24
C VAL A 46 -9.93 21.45 -3.37
N LYS A 47 -10.85 22.32 -3.79
CA LYS A 47 -12.10 22.60 -3.05
C LYS A 47 -12.95 21.33 -2.83
N ALA A 48 -12.84 20.42 -3.78
CA ALA A 48 -13.58 19.16 -3.83
C ALA A 48 -12.74 17.96 -3.37
N LEU A 49 -11.42 18.14 -3.20
CA LEU A 49 -10.44 17.11 -2.88
C LEU A 49 -10.55 15.89 -3.80
N ALA A 50 -10.81 16.14 -5.07
CA ALA A 50 -11.21 15.10 -5.99
C ALA A 50 -10.61 15.30 -7.39
N VAL A 51 -10.38 14.17 -8.04
CA VAL A 51 -10.02 14.09 -9.45
C VAL A 51 -11.29 14.11 -10.29
N SER A 52 -11.28 14.92 -11.34
CA SER A 52 -12.46 15.20 -12.17
C SER A 52 -12.17 15.04 -13.66
N ALA A 53 -11.86 16.13 -14.37
CA ALA A 53 -11.56 16.09 -15.79
C ALA A 53 -10.38 15.14 -16.09
N GLY A 54 -10.48 14.36 -17.16
CA GLY A 54 -9.49 13.33 -17.51
C GLY A 54 -9.70 11.98 -16.81
N TRP A 55 -10.39 11.93 -15.66
CA TRP A 55 -10.63 10.68 -14.93
C TRP A 55 -11.41 9.65 -15.77
N ARG A 56 -12.44 10.11 -16.49
CA ARG A 56 -13.22 9.25 -17.41
C ARG A 56 -12.34 8.57 -18.46
N ILE A 57 -11.32 9.25 -18.97
CA ILE A 57 -10.41 8.71 -19.99
C ILE A 57 -9.63 7.53 -19.39
N PHE A 58 -9.10 7.71 -18.18
CA PHE A 58 -8.41 6.66 -17.43
C PHE A 58 -9.34 5.45 -17.16
N VAL A 59 -10.57 5.71 -16.72
CA VAL A 59 -11.58 4.64 -16.50
C VAL A 59 -11.82 3.81 -17.75
N VAL A 60 -12.01 4.46 -18.90
CA VAL A 60 -12.29 3.78 -20.17
C VAL A 60 -11.06 3.03 -20.68
N ALA A 61 -9.87 3.63 -20.57
CA ALA A 61 -8.61 3.01 -21.01
C ALA A 61 -8.33 1.68 -20.27
N HIS A 62 -8.54 1.66 -18.95
CA HIS A 62 -8.27 0.47 -18.14
C HIS A 62 -9.49 -0.44 -17.91
N LYS A 63 -10.63 -0.11 -18.52
CA LYS A 63 -11.92 -0.81 -18.38
C LYS A 63 -12.28 -1.02 -16.90
N LEU A 64 -12.13 0.02 -16.08
CA LEU A 64 -12.43 -0.09 -14.65
C LEU A 64 -13.91 -0.39 -14.45
N THR A 65 -14.21 -1.22 -13.47
CA THR A 65 -15.56 -1.65 -13.11
C THR A 65 -15.85 -1.37 -11.63
N GLU A 66 -17.11 -1.48 -11.25
CA GLU A 66 -17.51 -1.38 -9.84
C GLU A 66 -16.86 -2.53 -9.06
N GLY A 67 -16.37 -2.22 -7.86
CA GLY A 67 -15.63 -3.19 -7.04
C GLY A 67 -14.12 -3.17 -7.21
N ASP A 68 -13.56 -2.74 -8.35
CA ASP A 68 -12.11 -2.59 -8.53
C ASP A 68 -11.50 -1.66 -7.48
N ALA A 69 -10.26 -1.88 -7.07
CA ALA A 69 -9.55 -1.01 -6.15
C ALA A 69 -8.32 -0.39 -6.82
N LEU A 70 -8.00 0.84 -6.40
CA LEU A 70 -6.88 1.61 -6.94
C LEU A 70 -5.95 1.98 -5.80
N VAL A 71 -4.66 1.75 -6.01
CA VAL A 71 -3.61 2.17 -5.09
C VAL A 71 -2.82 3.28 -5.78
N PHE A 72 -2.78 4.45 -5.14
CA PHE A 72 -2.03 5.61 -5.61
C PHE A 72 -0.70 5.70 -4.86
N GLN A 73 0.40 5.64 -5.59
CA GLN A 73 1.73 5.90 -5.09
C GLN A 73 2.20 7.25 -5.64
N LEU A 74 2.52 8.19 -4.75
CA LEU A 74 3.14 9.44 -5.14
C LEU A 74 4.60 9.17 -5.52
N VAL A 75 4.97 9.44 -6.77
CA VAL A 75 6.36 9.31 -7.26
C VAL A 75 7.05 10.67 -7.28
N GLU A 76 6.31 11.71 -7.69
CA GLU A 76 6.74 13.11 -7.69
C GLU A 76 5.59 14.01 -7.22
N ASP A 77 5.84 15.31 -6.99
CA ASP A 77 4.88 16.27 -6.42
C ASP A 77 3.52 16.35 -7.14
N VAL A 78 3.44 15.95 -8.41
CA VAL A 78 2.21 15.91 -9.22
C VAL A 78 2.07 14.62 -10.04
N LYS A 79 2.88 13.60 -9.75
CA LYS A 79 2.92 12.35 -10.52
C LYS A 79 2.62 11.15 -9.64
N PHE A 80 1.58 10.41 -10.01
CA PHE A 80 1.10 9.25 -9.27
C PHE A 80 1.26 7.99 -10.11
N LYS A 81 1.91 6.98 -9.55
CA LYS A 81 1.83 5.62 -10.09
C LYS A 81 0.59 4.94 -9.53
N VAL A 82 -0.23 4.40 -10.42
CA VAL A 82 -1.53 3.79 -10.09
C VAL A 82 -1.44 2.28 -10.29
N TYR A 83 -1.84 1.53 -9.27
CA TYR A 83 -1.97 0.08 -9.35
C TYR A 83 -3.44 -0.31 -9.23
N ILE A 84 -3.89 -1.16 -10.15
CA ILE A 84 -5.29 -1.60 -10.24
C ILE A 84 -5.39 -3.01 -9.65
N ILE A 85 -6.18 -3.14 -8.59
CA ILE A 85 -6.53 -4.43 -7.98
C ILE A 85 -7.94 -4.76 -8.44
N ARG A 86 -8.07 -5.75 -9.33
CA ARG A 86 -9.37 -6.17 -9.84
C ARG A 86 -10.04 -7.11 -8.85
N THR A 87 -11.34 -6.92 -8.64
CA THR A 87 -12.16 -7.92 -7.95
C THR A 87 -12.42 -9.06 -8.93
N ASP A 88 -12.11 -10.28 -8.52
CA ASP A 88 -12.14 -11.50 -9.31
C ASP A 88 -13.56 -11.82 -9.83
N GLY A 89 -13.85 -11.34 -11.04
CA GLY A 89 -15.10 -11.62 -11.76
C GLY A 89 -15.09 -11.34 -13.27
N SER A 90 -13.98 -10.84 -13.86
CA SER A 90 -13.89 -10.56 -15.30
C SER A 90 -12.62 -11.18 -15.89
N SER A 91 -12.82 -12.25 -16.65
CA SER A 91 -11.86 -12.95 -17.50
C SER A 91 -11.16 -12.05 -18.52
N GLY A 92 -9.85 -12.27 -18.70
CA GLY A 92 -9.10 -11.94 -19.92
C GLY A 92 -8.22 -10.70 -19.86
N ASP A 93 -7.06 -10.79 -19.21
CA ASP A 93 -5.73 -10.70 -19.85
C ASP A 93 -4.62 -10.59 -18.78
N ASN A 94 -3.66 -11.51 -18.86
CA ASN A 94 -2.54 -11.70 -17.95
C ASN A 94 -1.57 -10.51 -17.95
N VAL A 95 -1.28 -9.94 -16.76
CA VAL A 95 0.07 -9.74 -16.19
C VAL A 95 -0.12 -9.62 -14.66
N GLY A 96 0.61 -10.43 -13.88
CA GLY A 96 0.42 -10.69 -12.45
C GLY A 96 0.51 -9.47 -11.51
N SER A 97 0.35 -9.60 -10.20
CA SER A 97 0.46 -10.74 -9.29
C SER A 97 -0.28 -10.37 -8.01
N GLY A 98 -0.65 -11.39 -7.24
CA GLY A 98 -1.70 -11.34 -6.24
C GLY A 98 -1.44 -10.41 -5.05
N LEU A 99 -2.55 -9.91 -4.50
CA LEU A 99 -2.69 -9.78 -3.06
C LEU A 99 -4.10 -10.16 -2.64
N CYS A 100 -4.13 -11.08 -1.70
CA CYS A 100 -5.28 -11.85 -1.26
C CYS A 100 -6.32 -11.00 -0.51
N SER A 101 -7.55 -11.52 -0.52
CA SER A 101 -8.76 -11.18 0.22
C SER A 101 -8.61 -10.21 1.40
N LEU A 102 -8.85 -8.92 1.17
CA LEU A 102 -9.23 -7.98 2.23
C LEU A 102 -10.74 -8.03 2.42
N ASN A 103 -11.15 -8.79 3.44
CA ASN A 103 -12.53 -8.91 3.87
C ASN A 103 -12.98 -7.59 4.54
N VAL A 104 -13.43 -6.61 3.76
CA VAL A 104 -14.01 -5.36 4.29
C VAL A 104 -15.51 -5.53 4.41
N LYS A 105 -16.00 -5.67 5.65
CA LYS A 105 -17.44 -5.52 5.95
C LYS A 105 -17.86 -4.08 5.64
N ALA A 106 -18.50 -3.89 4.50
CA ALA A 106 -19.17 -2.65 4.14
C ALA A 106 -20.43 -2.48 5.01
N LYS A 107 -20.40 -1.56 5.98
CA LYS A 107 -21.62 -0.98 6.53
C LYS A 107 -22.10 0.10 5.55
N GLN A 108 -23.24 -0.15 4.92
CA GLN A 108 -24.00 0.87 4.19
C GLN A 108 -24.42 1.97 5.19
N SER A 109 -24.01 3.22 4.94
CA SER A 109 -24.57 4.38 5.63
C SER A 109 -25.57 5.09 4.72
N ALA A 110 -26.71 5.43 5.32
CA ALA A 110 -27.93 5.96 4.72
C ALA A 110 -27.76 7.38 4.11
N PRO A 111 -28.72 7.85 3.28
CA PRO A 111 -28.58 9.08 2.50
C PRO A 111 -28.73 10.34 3.38
N CYS A 112 -27.84 11.31 3.20
CA CYS A 112 -27.85 12.57 3.93
C CYS A 112 -28.89 13.54 3.36
N LYS A 113 -29.90 13.91 4.16
CA LYS A 113 -30.89 14.95 3.81
C LYS A 113 -30.38 16.35 4.16
N ARG A 114 -30.56 17.26 3.22
CA ARG A 114 -30.32 18.72 3.23
C ARG A 114 -31.02 19.41 4.43
N THR A 115 -30.30 20.17 5.25
CA THR A 115 -30.89 21.07 6.28
C THR A 115 -30.68 22.55 5.95
N LYS A 116 -31.78 23.29 6.04
CA LYS A 116 -31.92 24.73 5.76
C LYS A 116 -31.33 25.59 6.89
N ARG A 117 -30.91 26.81 6.54
CA ARG A 117 -30.60 27.94 7.44
C ARG A 117 -31.77 28.24 8.39
N LEU A 118 -31.50 28.69 9.62
CA LEU A 118 -31.96 29.99 10.13
C LEU A 118 -31.34 30.42 11.48
N SER A 119 -31.00 31.71 11.53
CA SER A 119 -31.08 32.69 12.64
C SER A 119 -30.17 32.63 13.87
N THR A 120 -29.62 33.83 14.12
CA THR A 120 -28.86 34.39 15.24
C THR A 120 -29.58 34.35 16.60
N PRO A 121 -28.85 34.58 17.71
CA PRO A 121 -29.41 35.34 18.82
C PRO A 121 -28.54 36.53 19.28
N LYS A 122 -29.27 37.45 19.93
CA LYS A 122 -28.96 38.83 20.28
C LYS A 122 -28.16 38.94 21.59
N LYS A 123 -27.43 40.05 21.73
CA LYS A 123 -26.76 40.54 22.94
C LYS A 123 -27.77 40.82 24.07
N LEU A 124 -27.36 40.55 25.31
CA LEU A 124 -27.84 41.23 26.51
C LEU A 124 -26.62 41.58 27.40
N ASN A 125 -26.58 42.85 27.82
CA ASN A 125 -25.59 43.46 28.71
C ASN A 125 -25.95 43.20 30.19
N GLY A 126 -24.97 43.26 31.09
CA GLY A 126 -25.21 43.45 32.53
C GLY A 126 -24.06 43.00 33.42
N ASN A 127 -23.50 43.93 34.18
CA ASN A 127 -22.32 43.79 35.04
C ASN A 127 -22.63 43.16 36.43
N VAL A 128 -21.53 42.83 37.12
CA VAL A 128 -21.31 42.74 38.58
C VAL A 128 -21.54 41.35 39.22
N VAL A 129 -20.46 40.69 39.64
CA VAL A 129 -19.96 40.59 41.04
C VAL A 129 -18.88 39.50 41.06
N ARG A 130 -17.67 39.90 41.46
CA ARG A 130 -16.54 39.03 41.76
C ARG A 130 -16.75 38.45 43.16
N LEU A 131 -17.11 37.17 43.28
CA LEU A 131 -16.91 36.41 44.52
C LEU A 131 -15.73 35.46 44.33
N LEU A 132 -14.65 35.72 45.06
CA LEU A 132 -13.62 34.72 45.31
C LEU A 132 -14.21 33.65 46.22
N CYS A 133 -14.16 32.40 45.77
CA CYS A 133 -14.14 31.24 46.66
C CYS A 133 -12.97 30.34 46.21
N GLN A 134 -12.12 29.98 47.18
CA GLN A 134 -10.93 29.16 47.00
C GLN A 134 -11.26 27.68 46.70
N PRO A 135 -10.30 26.90 46.17
CA PRO A 135 -10.59 25.73 45.36
C PRO A 135 -10.98 24.52 46.21
N ILE A 136 -12.19 24.01 45.99
CA ILE A 136 -12.53 22.64 46.36
C ILE A 136 -11.75 21.74 45.39
N LEU A 137 -10.87 20.90 45.95
CA LEU A 137 -10.14 19.88 45.21
C LEU A 137 -11.13 18.80 44.79
N ASP A 138 -11.89 19.07 43.73
CA ASP A 138 -12.77 18.09 43.12
C ASP A 138 -11.89 16.98 42.52
N LYS A 139 -11.97 15.79 43.13
CA LYS A 139 -11.43 14.57 42.54
C LYS A 139 -12.13 14.42 41.19
N ARG A 140 -11.45 14.84 40.11
CA ARG A 140 -11.94 14.62 38.74
C ARG A 140 -12.18 13.12 38.56
N LYS A 141 -13.44 12.73 38.72
CA LYS A 141 -14.02 11.57 38.04
C LYS A 141 -13.63 11.78 36.58
N LYS A 142 -12.70 10.96 36.06
CA LYS A 142 -12.27 11.05 34.65
C LYS A 142 -13.55 11.05 33.82
N ASN A 143 -13.84 12.17 33.19
CA ASN A 143 -15.00 12.32 32.32
C ASN A 143 -14.95 11.17 31.31
N PRO A 144 -16.04 10.42 31.04
CA PRO A 144 -16.02 9.41 30.00
C PRO A 144 -15.55 10.07 28.70
N LYS A 145 -14.48 9.52 28.12
CA LYS A 145 -13.82 10.06 26.94
C LYS A 145 -14.86 10.36 25.87
N SER A 146 -14.82 11.57 25.33
CA SER A 146 -15.74 11.96 24.26
C SER A 146 -15.60 10.98 23.07
N PRO A 147 -16.65 10.78 22.25
CA PRO A 147 -16.58 9.89 21.09
C PRO A 147 -15.40 10.18 20.16
N GLY A 148 -14.98 11.44 20.06
CA GLY A 148 -13.78 11.85 19.30
C GLY A 148 -12.45 11.39 19.92
N GLU A 149 -12.34 11.40 21.25
CA GLU A 149 -11.15 10.92 21.96
C GLU A 149 -11.03 9.38 21.94
N MET A 150 -12.15 8.66 21.93
CA MET A 150 -12.15 7.20 21.76
C MET A 150 -11.66 6.79 20.36
N LEU A 151 -12.07 7.52 19.33
CA LEU A 151 -11.64 7.26 17.96
C LEU A 151 -10.15 7.56 17.79
N ALA A 152 -9.67 8.67 18.35
CA ALA A 152 -8.25 9.01 18.35
C ALA A 152 -7.41 7.93 19.06
N GLN A 153 -7.92 7.34 20.14
CA GLN A 153 -7.23 6.25 20.85
C GLN A 153 -7.21 4.94 20.06
N LYS A 154 -8.31 4.56 19.39
CA LYS A 154 -8.32 3.40 18.50
C LYS A 154 -7.26 3.52 17.40
N PHE A 155 -7.18 4.68 16.75
CA PHE A 155 -6.16 4.92 15.72
C PHE A 155 -4.73 4.86 16.28
N GLN A 156 -4.50 5.33 17.51
CA GLN A 156 -3.17 5.25 18.11
C GLN A 156 -2.81 3.82 18.51
N GLU A 157 -3.77 3.04 18.99
CA GLU A 157 -3.54 1.64 19.36
C GLU A 157 -3.33 0.77 18.12
N GLU A 158 -4.13 0.96 17.06
CA GLU A 158 -3.91 0.34 15.75
C GLU A 158 -2.51 0.67 15.19
N ARG A 159 -2.05 1.93 15.34
CA ARG A 159 -0.68 2.31 14.95
C ARG A 159 0.39 1.61 15.77
N LYS A 160 0.20 1.45 17.08
CA LYS A 160 1.16 0.73 17.94
C LYS A 160 1.18 -0.76 17.65
N GLU A 161 0.03 -1.37 17.44
CA GLU A 161 -0.10 -2.77 17.05
C GLU A 161 0.56 -3.01 15.69
N ALA A 162 0.34 -2.13 14.71
CA ALA A 162 1.01 -2.19 13.41
C ALA A 162 2.53 -2.04 13.53
N LEU A 163 3.02 -1.13 14.39
CA LEU A 163 4.46 -0.97 14.63
C LEU A 163 5.07 -2.21 15.31
N ALA A 164 4.36 -2.81 16.27
CA ALA A 164 4.78 -4.04 16.94
C ALA A 164 4.81 -5.22 15.96
N GLN A 165 3.83 -5.33 15.07
CA GLN A 165 3.83 -6.31 13.98
C GLN A 165 4.98 -6.07 13.02
N GLN A 166 5.23 -4.82 12.61
CA GLN A 166 6.35 -4.46 11.74
C GLN A 166 7.70 -4.82 12.38
N ALA A 167 7.87 -4.62 13.68
CA ALA A 167 9.08 -5.02 14.40
C ALA A 167 9.29 -6.54 14.42
N ARG A 168 8.22 -7.33 14.61
CA ARG A 168 8.27 -8.81 14.52
C ARG A 168 8.69 -9.26 13.12
N MET A 169 8.03 -8.74 12.09
CA MET A 169 8.34 -9.02 10.69
C MET A 169 9.78 -8.61 10.33
N SER A 170 10.27 -7.47 10.85
CA SER A 170 11.66 -7.04 10.66
C SER A 170 12.66 -8.02 11.28
N GLY A 171 12.35 -8.57 12.45
CA GLY A 171 13.16 -9.62 13.08
C GLY A 171 13.23 -10.88 12.21
N GLU A 172 12.08 -11.35 11.72
CA GLU A 172 12.01 -12.52 10.83
C GLU A 172 12.79 -12.31 9.53
N ILE A 173 12.67 -11.14 8.90
CA ILE A 173 13.44 -10.79 7.69
C ILE A 173 14.94 -10.83 7.96
N LYS A 174 15.40 -10.32 9.11
CA LYS A 174 16.83 -10.38 9.49
C LYS A 174 17.30 -11.83 9.63
N THR A 175 16.51 -12.68 10.28
CA THR A 175 16.82 -14.11 10.44
C THR A 175 16.83 -14.84 9.09
N LEU A 176 15.85 -14.59 8.23
CA LEU A 176 15.79 -15.21 6.90
C LEU A 176 16.97 -14.77 6.02
N LYS A 177 17.37 -13.50 6.10
CA LYS A 177 18.57 -13.01 5.39
C LYS A 177 19.83 -13.72 5.83
N ALA A 178 20.03 -13.92 7.14
CA ALA A 178 21.18 -14.67 7.65
C ALA A 178 21.22 -16.11 7.10
N LYS A 179 20.09 -16.83 7.18
CA LYS A 179 19.98 -18.19 6.63
C LYS A 179 20.24 -18.26 5.13
N HIS A 180 19.85 -17.22 4.38
CA HIS A 180 20.09 -17.16 2.94
C HIS A 180 21.58 -17.06 2.62
N VAL A 181 22.35 -16.30 3.42
CA VAL A 181 23.80 -16.23 3.29
C VAL A 181 24.42 -17.60 3.56
N ASP A 182 24.05 -18.26 4.67
CA ASP A 182 24.59 -19.58 5.01
C ASP A 182 24.30 -20.64 3.91
N LEU A 183 23.08 -20.62 3.36
CA LEU A 183 22.70 -21.51 2.27
C LEU A 183 23.47 -21.23 0.98
N LYS A 184 23.77 -19.96 0.71
CA LYS A 184 24.56 -19.57 -0.47
C LYS A 184 25.99 -20.10 -0.36
N ASP A 185 26.62 -19.90 0.79
CA ASP A 185 27.98 -20.39 1.06
C ASP A 185 28.06 -21.93 0.97
N ALA A 186 27.03 -22.62 1.47
CA ALA A 186 26.93 -24.08 1.35
C ALA A 186 26.79 -24.54 -0.11
N THR A 187 26.06 -23.78 -0.93
CA THR A 187 25.89 -24.06 -2.37
C THR A 187 27.21 -23.89 -3.10
N GLU A 188 27.92 -22.78 -2.86
CA GLU A 188 29.24 -22.53 -3.44
C GLU A 188 30.24 -23.64 -3.06
N LYS A 189 30.17 -24.15 -1.82
CA LYS A 189 30.99 -25.28 -1.39
C LYS A 189 30.69 -26.55 -2.19
N LEU A 190 29.41 -26.89 -2.38
CA LEU A 190 29.01 -28.06 -3.17
C LEU A 190 29.46 -27.94 -4.63
N ASP A 191 29.37 -26.75 -5.23
CA ASP A 191 29.84 -26.51 -6.59
C ASP A 191 31.34 -26.83 -6.74
N THR A 192 32.17 -26.43 -5.76
CA THR A 192 33.59 -26.78 -5.78
C THR A 192 33.85 -28.28 -5.64
N GLU A 193 33.01 -28.99 -4.89
CA GLU A 193 33.16 -30.43 -4.66
C GLU A 193 32.74 -31.22 -5.90
N VAL A 194 31.65 -30.82 -6.55
CA VAL A 194 31.24 -31.34 -7.86
C VAL A 194 32.36 -31.13 -8.88
N ALA A 195 32.92 -29.93 -8.98
CA ALA A 195 34.01 -29.62 -9.91
C ALA A 195 35.28 -30.47 -9.65
N LYS A 196 35.58 -30.81 -8.39
CA LYS A 196 36.69 -31.72 -8.06
C LYS A 196 36.39 -33.15 -8.50
N HIS A 197 35.18 -33.63 -8.23
CA HIS A 197 34.78 -35.00 -8.60
C HIS A 197 34.70 -35.18 -10.12
N THR A 198 34.25 -34.18 -10.87
CA THR A 198 34.24 -34.22 -12.35
C THR A 198 35.67 -34.32 -12.89
N ASN A 199 36.59 -33.47 -12.45
CA ASN A 199 38.00 -33.51 -12.87
C ASN A 199 38.68 -34.84 -12.52
N ASN A 200 38.45 -35.38 -11.31
CA ASN A 200 38.97 -36.70 -10.94
C ASN A 200 38.43 -37.81 -11.85
N THR A 201 37.14 -37.74 -12.19
CA THR A 201 36.49 -38.69 -13.11
C THR A 201 37.10 -38.61 -14.52
N GLU A 202 37.31 -37.40 -15.05
CA GLU A 202 37.94 -37.18 -16.36
C GLU A 202 39.39 -37.68 -16.40
N ARG A 203 40.18 -37.43 -15.36
CA ARG A 203 41.55 -37.96 -15.24
C ARG A 203 41.60 -39.48 -15.30
N ARG A 204 40.73 -40.16 -14.56
CA ARG A 204 40.67 -41.63 -14.57
C ARG A 204 40.25 -42.17 -15.93
N LYS A 205 39.29 -41.52 -16.60
CA LYS A 205 38.89 -41.87 -17.98
C LYS A 205 40.06 -41.73 -18.96
N LEU A 206 40.84 -40.65 -18.86
CA LEU A 206 42.03 -40.42 -19.68
C LEU A 206 43.13 -41.47 -19.42
N GLU A 207 43.33 -41.85 -18.15
CA GLU A 207 44.34 -42.86 -17.79
C GLU A 207 43.98 -44.23 -18.36
N LEU A 208 42.72 -44.65 -18.20
CA LEU A 208 42.23 -45.90 -18.80
C LEU A 208 42.31 -45.88 -20.32
N GLN A 209 42.04 -44.74 -20.95
CA GLN A 209 42.19 -44.59 -22.40
C GLN A 209 43.64 -44.81 -22.84
N LYS A 210 44.63 -44.27 -22.11
CA LYS A 210 46.05 -44.50 -22.42
C LYS A 210 46.47 -45.95 -22.25
N GLU A 211 45.93 -46.65 -21.24
CA GLU A 211 46.18 -48.09 -21.06
C GLU A 211 45.59 -48.93 -22.21
N LEU A 212 44.41 -48.55 -22.70
CA LEU A 212 43.77 -49.20 -23.86
C LEU A 212 44.57 -48.96 -25.16
N ASP A 213 45.11 -47.77 -25.35
CA ASP A 213 45.88 -47.40 -26.54
C ASP A 213 47.35 -47.84 -26.48
N ALA A 214 47.75 -48.61 -25.46
CA ALA A 214 49.15 -48.92 -25.23
C ALA A 214 49.69 -50.02 -26.19
N PRO A 215 50.89 -49.86 -26.79
CA PRO A 215 51.39 -50.74 -27.86
C PRO A 215 51.59 -52.21 -27.48
N TRP A 216 51.71 -52.51 -26.19
CA TRP A 216 51.97 -53.86 -25.68
C TRP A 216 50.73 -54.77 -25.69
N GLN A 217 49.53 -54.23 -25.94
CA GLN A 217 48.28 -55.01 -26.05
C GLN A 217 48.21 -55.88 -27.33
N PHE A 218 49.11 -55.69 -28.30
CA PHE A 218 49.09 -56.40 -29.60
C PHE A 218 50.26 -57.38 -29.81
N GLN A 219 51.01 -57.75 -28.76
CA GLN A 219 52.05 -58.78 -28.85
C GLN A 219 51.49 -60.17 -28.47
N VAL A 220 50.82 -60.83 -29.42
CA VAL A 220 50.54 -62.28 -29.43
C VAL A 220 50.80 -62.82 -30.82
#